data_AF-V4YHS6-F1
#
_entry.id   AF-V4YHS6-F1
#
_cell.length_a   1.000
_cell.length_b   1.000
_cell.length_c   1.000
_cell.angle_alpha   90.00
_cell.angle_beta   90.00
_cell.angle_gamma   90.00
#
_symmetry.space_group_name_H-M   'P 1'
#
loop_
_entity.id
_entity.type
_entity.pdbx_description
1 polymer ?
#
loop_
_entity_poly.entity_id
_entity_poly.type
_entity_poly.pdbx_seq_one_letter_code
_entity_poly.pdbx_strand_id
1 'polypeptide(L)' 'MTILTAIDRDPGCKGVVETAHDLATGLDKDLVVIHVVPDSSDEEATRAEIEEIVDSAVDDSEGIDLRII' A
#
# COMPACT_ATOMS: atom_id res chain seq x y z
N MET A 1 -15.39 -0.45 8.43
CA MET A 1 -15.22 0.76 7.59
C MET A 1 -13.74 0.87 7.32
N THR A 2 -13.34 1.23 6.11
CA THR A 2 -12.00 0.93 5.59
C THR A 2 -11.37 2.20 5.06
N ILE A 3 -10.07 2.39 5.32
CA ILE A 3 -9.27 3.44 4.69
C ILE A 3 -8.65 2.87 3.43
N LEU A 4 -8.78 3.61 2.34
CA LEU A 4 -8.26 3.21 1.04
C LEU A 4 -7.19 4.22 0.62
N THR A 5 -6.00 3.72 0.33
CA THR A 5 -4.90 4.53 -0.18
C THR A 5 -4.44 3.98 -1.52
N ALA A 6 -4.15 4.87 -2.47
CA ALA A 6 -3.65 4.51 -3.78
C ALA A 6 -2.19 4.95 -3.89
N ILE A 7 -1.30 4.05 -4.30
CA ILE A 7 0.13 4.30 -4.42
C ILE A 7 0.63 3.93 -5.81
N ASP A 8 1.73 4.55 -6.21
CA ASP A 8 2.51 4.19 -7.40
C ASP A 8 3.85 3.60 -6.96
N ARG A 9 4.69 3.21 -7.91
CA ARG A 9 6.07 2.74 -7.71
C ARG A 9 7.04 3.85 -7.28
N ASP A 10 6.54 5.04 -6.97
CA ASP A 10 7.35 6.16 -6.52
C ASP A 10 7.75 5.94 -5.05
N PRO A 11 9.05 5.99 -4.70
CA PRO A 11 9.51 5.91 -3.31
C PRO A 11 8.86 6.95 -2.38
N GLY A 12 8.43 8.09 -2.93
CA GLY A 12 7.68 9.13 -2.22
C GLY A 12 6.31 8.66 -1.71
N CYS A 13 5.77 7.57 -2.24
CA CYS A 13 4.52 6.97 -1.75
C CYS A 13 4.66 6.33 -0.37
N LYS A 14 5.88 6.09 0.13
CA LYS A 14 6.12 5.60 1.50
C LYS A 14 5.40 6.43 2.56
N GLY A 15 5.55 7.76 2.51
CA GLY A 15 4.91 8.65 3.49
C GLY A 15 3.37 8.65 3.40
N VAL A 16 2.82 8.30 2.23
CA VAL A 16 1.37 8.15 2.04
C VAL A 16 0.88 6.88 2.72
N VAL A 17 1.62 5.77 2.60
CA VAL A 17 1.32 4.51 3.29
C VAL A 17 1.44 4.69 4.81
N GLU A 18 2.53 5.30 5.28
CA GLU A 18 2.73 5.62 6.72
C GLU A 18 1.56 6.43 7.29
N THR A 19 1.18 7.52 6.62
CA THR A 19 0.08 8.39 7.08
C THR A 19 -1.27 7.66 7.06
N ALA A 20 -1.52 6.85 6.03
CA ALA A 20 -2.75 6.08 5.92
C ALA A 20 -2.84 4.98 6.99
N HIS A 21 -1.72 4.34 7.30
CA HIS A 21 -1.59 3.36 8.37
C HIS A 21 -1.82 3.98 9.74
N ASP A 22 -1.17 5.10 10.06
CA ASP A 22 -1.36 5.81 11.33
C ASP A 22 -2.83 6.23 11.53
N LEU A 23 -3.48 6.68 10.45
CA LEU A 23 -4.89 7.05 10.47
C LEU A 23 -5.81 5.83 10.66
N ALA A 24 -5.52 4.71 9.99
CA ALA A 24 -6.31 3.49 10.08
C ALA A 24 -6.23 2.90 11.50
N THR A 25 -5.02 2.79 12.04
CA THR A 25 -4.74 2.33 13.41
C THR A 25 -5.38 3.27 14.45
N GLY A 26 -5.23 4.59 14.29
CA GLY A 26 -5.83 5.57 15.19
C GLY A 26 -7.36 5.56 15.21
N LEU A 27 -8.00 5.04 14.16
CA LEU A 27 -9.46 4.94 14.04
C LEU A 27 -9.99 3.52 14.24
N ASP A 28 -9.13 2.52 14.49
CA ASP A 28 -9.48 1.10 14.56
C ASP A 28 -10.24 0.67 13.28
N LYS A 29 -9.59 0.86 12.13
CA LYS A 29 -10.11 0.60 10.78
C LYS A 29 -9.10 -0.20 9.98
N ASP A 30 -9.58 -1.00 9.04
CA ASP A 30 -8.73 -1.72 8.10
C ASP A 30 -8.11 -0.76 7.08
N LEU A 31 -6.88 -1.03 6.64
CA LEU A 31 -6.21 -0.31 5.56
C LEU A 31 -6.17 -1.17 4.28
N VAL A 32 -6.63 -0.60 3.18
CA VAL A 32 -6.46 -1.18 1.84
C VAL A 32 -5.51 -0.31 1.04
N VAL A 33 -4.43 -0.90 0.54
CA VAL A 33 -3.46 -0.25 -0.35
C VAL A 33 -3.72 -0.72 -1.77
N ILE A 34 -3.90 0.20 -2.71
CA ILE A 34 -4.16 -0.12 -4.12
C ILE A 34 -3.04 0.43 -4.99
N HIS A 35 -2.50 -0.42 -5.86
CA HIS A 35 -1.67 -0.01 -6.98
C HIS A 35 -2.35 -0.37 -8.29
N VAL A 36 -2.35 0.54 -9.26
CA VAL A 36 -2.98 0.32 -10.58
C VAL A 36 -1.91 0.11 -11.64
N VAL A 37 -1.95 -1.04 -12.31
CA VAL A 37 -1.00 -1.40 -13.36
C VAL A 37 -1.66 -1.36 -14.75
N PRO A 38 -1.02 -0.79 -15.78
CA PRO A 38 -1.51 -0.94 -17.14
C PRO A 38 -1.35 -2.40 -17.60
N ASP A 39 -2.32 -2.90 -18.38
CA ASP A 39 -2.40 -4.28 -18.95
C ASP A 39 -1.10 -4.82 -19.57
N SER A 40 -0.18 -3.94 -19.98
CA SER A 40 1.10 -4.30 -20.59
C SER A 40 2.26 -4.46 -19.59
N SER A 41 1.99 -4.34 -18.28
CA SER A 41 3.02 -4.34 -17.24
C SER A 41 3.28 -5.73 -16.70
N ASP A 42 4.52 -5.96 -16.26
CA ASP A 42 4.89 -7.16 -15.53
C ASP A 42 4.34 -7.07 -14.10
N GLU A 43 3.23 -7.77 -13.84
CA GLU A 43 2.53 -7.75 -12.55
C GLU A 43 3.41 -8.30 -11.41
N GLU A 44 4.26 -9.30 -11.68
CA GLU A 44 5.11 -9.90 -10.66
C GLU A 44 6.23 -8.95 -10.23
N ALA A 45 6.92 -8.33 -11.20
CA ALA A 45 7.94 -7.33 -10.90
C ALA A 45 7.34 -6.12 -10.17
N THR A 46 6.18 -5.65 -10.63
CA THR A 46 5.49 -4.52 -10.00
C THR A 46 5.03 -4.85 -8.59
N ARG A 47 4.57 -6.08 -8.34
CA ARG A 47 4.19 -6.54 -7.00
C ARG A 47 5.34 -6.49 -6.02
N ALA A 48 6.51 -7.00 -6.40
CA ALA A 48 7.67 -6.99 -5.52
C ALA A 48 8.09 -5.55 -5.14
N GLU A 49 8.07 -4.61 -6.09
CA GLU A 49 8.39 -3.20 -5.83
C GLU A 49 7.39 -2.55 -4.86
N ILE A 50 6.10 -2.83 -5.03
CA ILE A 50 5.05 -2.25 -4.18
C ILE A 50 5.07 -2.88 -2.78
N GLU A 51 5.28 -4.20 -2.68
CA GLU A 51 5.45 -4.89 -1.39
C GLU A 51 6.63 -4.32 -0.61
N GLU A 52 7.76 -4.03 -1.28
CA GLU A 52 8.92 -3.39 -0.65
C GLU A 52 8.58 -1.98 -0.12
N ILE A 53 7.81 -1.18 -0.88
CA ILE A 53 7.39 0.15 -0.43
C ILE A 53 6.51 0.04 0.83
N VAL A 54 5.56 -0.90 0.84
CA VAL A 54 4.66 -1.12 2.00
C VAL A 54 5.44 -1.63 3.21
N ASP A 55 6.26 -2.66 3.05
CA ASP A 55 7.10 -3.21 4.14
C ASP A 55 8.10 -2.19 4.68
N SER A 56 8.59 -1.28 3.82
CA SER A 56 9.47 -0.19 4.27
C SER A 56 8.72 0.91 5.02
N ALA A 57 7.40 1.03 4.82
CA ALA A 57 6.54 2.06 5.39
C ALA A 57 5.95 1.63 6.74
N VAL A 58 5.73 0.33 6.95
CA VAL A 58 5.12 -0.20 8.17
C VAL A 58 5.95 -1.32 8.76
N ASP A 59 6.25 -1.24 10.05
CA ASP A 59 6.97 -2.31 10.77
C ASP A 59 6.09 -3.57 10.98
N ASP A 60 4.77 -3.42 10.89
CA ASP A 60 3.78 -4.49 11.04
C ASP A 60 2.73 -4.39 9.92
N SER A 61 2.61 -5.45 9.13
CA SER A 61 1.64 -5.54 8.02
C SER A 61 0.32 -6.17 8.44
N GLU A 62 0.12 -6.49 9.73
CA GLU A 62 -1.16 -6.96 10.25
C GLU A 62 -2.27 -5.92 10.01
N GLY A 63 -3.30 -6.30 9.23
CA GLY A 63 -4.45 -5.44 8.91
C GLY A 63 -4.32 -4.63 7.63
N ILE A 64 -3.26 -4.84 6.83
CA ILE A 64 -3.08 -4.24 5.51
C ILE A 64 -3.48 -5.22 4.41
N ASP A 65 -4.45 -4.82 3.57
CA ASP A 65 -4.85 -5.54 2.36
C ASP A 65 -4.25 -4.83 1.14
N LEU A 66 -3.17 -5.38 0.58
CA LEU A 66 -2.53 -4.89 -0.64
C LEU A 66 -3.20 -5.49 -1.89
N ARG A 67 -3.65 -4.61 -2.78
CA ARG A 67 -4.29 -4.96 -4.05
C ARG A 67 -3.57 -4.31 -5.22
N ILE A 68 -3.22 -5.12 -6.19
CA ILE A 68 -2.65 -4.68 -7.47
C ILE A 68 -3.70 -5.00 -8.52
N ILE A 69 -4.14 -3.98 -9.25
CA ILE A 69 -5.31 -4.03 -10.16
C ILE A 69 -4.95 -3.47 -11.52
#